data_AF-A0A926JZ99-F1
#
_entry.id   AF-A0A926JZ99-F1
#
_cell.length_a   1.000
_cell.length_b   1.000
_cell.length_c   1.000
_cell.angle_alpha   90.00
_cell.angle_beta   90.00
_cell.angle_gamma   90.00
#
_symmetry.space_group_name_H-M   'P 1'
#
loop_
_entity.id
_entity.type
_entity.pdbx_description
1 polymer ?
#
loop_
_entity_poly.entity_id
_entity_poly.type
_entity_poly.pdbx_seq_one_letter_code
_entity_poly.pdbx_strand_id
1 'polypeptide(L)'
;MSRNVIHRRRMPSATHGAAASPTSRDAAGEIRLAALALGGTALLALVCLVLLYVVHGPFGTVNDLANAGIGWLALVLAALVRGADHEGRQADGAVLAAAAGAVGLTWGSYLVITETTGFYLAGLVSTLGLASLGGWMLLAHRASGAVGLLGTGPERLGRVVGWLLAGGVLALPGVLAGVDDIADAQWHSYLAQASAWLGAYVLLPVWSLRVARHLRRA
;
A
#
# COMPACT_ATOMS: atom_id res chain seq x y z
N MET A 1 32.25 46.11 38.61
CA MET A 1 31.34 45.83 37.48
C MET A 1 30.62 44.50 37.74
N SER A 2 29.47 44.54 38.41
CA SER A 2 28.69 43.34 38.75
C SER A 2 27.74 42.98 37.62
N ARG A 3 27.86 41.75 37.09
CA ARG A 3 26.95 41.18 36.09
C ARG A 3 25.68 40.67 36.77
N ASN A 4 24.55 41.28 36.42
CA ASN A 4 23.22 40.90 36.88
C ASN A 4 22.75 39.67 36.10
N VAL A 5 22.71 38.50 36.74
CA VAL A 5 22.27 37.24 36.14
C VAL A 5 20.75 37.13 36.31
N ILE A 6 20.02 37.39 35.23
CA ILE A 6 18.55 37.24 35.19
C ILE A 6 18.23 35.74 35.08
N HIS A 7 17.83 35.13 36.19
CA HIS A 7 17.24 33.79 36.21
C HIS A 7 15.84 33.82 35.54
N ARG A 8 15.76 33.48 34.26
CA ARG A 8 14.48 33.14 33.62
C ARG A 8 13.95 31.83 34.21
N ARG A 9 12.96 31.93 35.10
CA ARG A 9 12.10 30.81 35.48
C ARG A 9 11.43 30.24 34.22
N ARG A 10 11.82 29.03 33.83
CA ARG A 10 11.01 28.20 32.91
C ARG A 10 9.70 27.88 33.63
N MET A 11 8.58 28.40 33.14
CA MET A 11 7.26 27.91 33.52
C MET A 11 7.10 26.48 33.00
N PRO A 12 6.59 25.53 33.81
CA PRO A 12 6.22 24.22 33.33
C PRO A 12 5.11 24.38 32.31
N SER A 13 5.35 23.96 31.07
CA SER A 13 4.31 23.80 30.07
C SER A 13 3.32 22.76 30.58
N ALA A 14 2.12 23.19 30.95
CA ALA A 14 1.00 22.31 31.18
C ALA A 14 0.64 21.62 29.85
N THR A 15 1.24 20.46 29.60
CA THR A 15 0.76 19.53 28.58
C THR A 15 -0.53 18.90 29.12
N HIS A 16 -1.63 19.65 29.03
CA HIS A 16 -2.96 19.09 29.09
C HIS A 16 -3.09 18.14 27.89
N GLY A 17 -3.03 16.84 28.16
CA GLY A 17 -3.42 15.81 27.22
C GLY A 17 -4.90 15.97 26.91
N ALA A 18 -5.21 16.74 25.85
CA ALA A 18 -6.55 16.79 25.30
C ALA A 18 -6.90 15.36 24.84
N ALA A 19 -7.81 14.72 25.57
CA ALA A 19 -8.31 13.40 25.22
C ALA A 19 -8.88 13.45 23.79
N ALA A 20 -8.45 12.52 22.94
CA ALA A 20 -8.95 12.41 21.57
C ALA A 20 -10.49 12.29 21.56
N SER A 21 -11.14 13.07 20.69
CA SER A 21 -12.59 13.07 20.50
C SER A 21 -13.09 11.67 20.12
N PRO A 22 -14.34 11.30 20.43
CA PRO A 22 -14.90 9.99 20.05
C PRO A 22 -14.74 9.67 18.56
N THR A 23 -14.97 10.65 17.70
CA THR A 23 -14.86 10.55 16.23
C THR A 23 -13.47 10.18 15.72
N SER A 24 -12.40 10.65 16.40
CA SER A 24 -11.02 10.33 16.02
C SER A 24 -10.59 8.92 16.45
N ARG A 25 -11.17 8.41 17.55
CA ARG A 25 -10.95 7.04 18.01
C ARG A 25 -11.58 6.01 17.07
N ASP A 26 -12.77 6.30 16.55
CA ASP A 26 -13.46 5.40 15.62
C ASP A 26 -12.70 5.29 14.29
N ALA A 27 -12.28 6.43 13.72
CA ALA A 27 -11.48 6.47 12.49
C ALA A 27 -10.14 5.72 12.62
N ALA A 28 -9.43 5.87 13.75
CA ALA A 28 -8.19 5.12 14.00
C ALA A 28 -8.43 3.60 14.08
N GLY A 29 -9.58 3.18 14.64
CA GLY A 29 -10.01 1.79 14.68
C GLY A 29 -10.25 1.20 13.29
N GLU A 30 -10.96 1.92 12.43
CA GLU A 30 -11.25 1.52 11.06
C GLU A 30 -9.98 1.42 10.21
N ILE A 31 -9.11 2.45 10.26
CA ILE A 31 -7.80 2.43 9.56
C ILE A 31 -6.96 1.24 10.03
N ARG A 32 -6.95 0.95 11.34
CA ARG A 32 -6.24 -0.20 11.89
C ARG A 32 -6.76 -1.52 11.34
N LEU A 33 -8.08 -1.70 11.28
CA LEU A 33 -8.69 -2.91 10.76
C LEU A 33 -8.43 -3.08 9.27
N ALA A 34 -8.58 -2.01 8.48
CA ALA A 34 -8.27 -2.02 7.05
C ALA A 34 -6.78 -2.36 6.79
N ALA A 35 -5.86 -1.79 7.57
CA ALA A 35 -4.44 -2.12 7.46
C ALA A 35 -4.15 -3.60 7.77
N LEU A 36 -4.76 -4.15 8.83
CA LEU A 36 -4.62 -5.58 9.17
C LEU A 36 -5.19 -6.49 8.09
N ALA A 37 -6.38 -6.18 7.57
CA ALA A 37 -7.01 -6.92 6.49
C ALA A 37 -6.13 -6.89 5.22
N LEU A 38 -5.61 -5.72 4.84
CA LEU A 38 -4.70 -5.56 3.71
C LEU A 38 -3.44 -6.43 3.87
N GLY A 39 -2.79 -6.36 5.04
CA GLY A 39 -1.59 -7.15 5.31
C GLY A 39 -1.85 -8.65 5.36
N GLY A 40 -2.97 -9.07 5.95
CA GLY A 40 -3.40 -10.47 5.98
C GLY A 40 -3.71 -11.02 4.59
N THR A 41 -4.38 -10.23 3.75
CA THR A 41 -4.71 -10.59 2.35
C THR A 41 -3.44 -10.71 1.50
N ALA A 42 -2.48 -9.80 1.68
CA ALA A 42 -1.19 -9.88 1.01
C ALA A 42 -0.37 -11.12 1.43
N LEU A 43 -0.40 -11.51 2.70
CA LEU A 43 0.21 -12.76 3.16
C LEU A 43 -0.51 -14.00 2.62
N LEU A 44 -1.85 -13.97 2.58
CA LEU A 44 -2.63 -15.04 1.98
C LEU A 44 -2.27 -15.22 0.51
N ALA A 45 -2.19 -14.14 -0.26
CA ALA A 45 -1.76 -14.16 -1.65
C ALA A 45 -0.37 -14.80 -1.78
N LEU A 46 0.61 -14.38 -0.98
CA LEU A 46 1.95 -14.98 -0.97
C LEU A 46 1.93 -16.49 -0.67
N VAL A 47 1.19 -16.91 0.35
CA VAL A 47 1.08 -18.33 0.72
C VAL A 47 0.44 -19.13 -0.41
N CYS A 48 -0.65 -18.64 -1.01
CA CYS A 48 -1.28 -19.26 -2.16
C CYS A 48 -0.33 -19.35 -3.36
N LEU A 49 0.48 -18.33 -3.62
CA LEU A 49 1.47 -18.36 -4.68
C LEU A 49 2.54 -19.44 -4.45
N VAL A 50 3.05 -19.55 -3.22
CA VAL A 50 4.00 -20.63 -2.85
C VAL A 50 3.34 -22.00 -3.03
N LEU A 51 2.11 -22.18 -2.54
CA LEU A 51 1.39 -23.45 -2.65
C LEU A 51 1.09 -23.83 -4.10
N LEU A 52 0.77 -22.85 -4.96
CA LEU A 52 0.59 -23.08 -6.39
C LEU A 52 1.82 -23.77 -7.00
N TYR A 53 3.03 -23.28 -6.71
CA TYR A 53 4.27 -23.85 -7.25
C TYR A 53 4.74 -25.14 -6.57
N VAL A 54 4.29 -25.44 -5.35
CA VAL A 54 4.71 -26.63 -4.60
C VAL A 54 3.73 -27.80 -4.77
N VAL A 55 2.43 -27.54 -4.57
CA VAL A 55 1.39 -28.58 -4.52
C VAL A 55 0.39 -28.50 -5.67
N HIS A 56 0.38 -27.42 -6.46
CA HIS A 56 -0.61 -27.15 -7.51
C HIS A 56 -2.07 -27.10 -6.98
N GLY A 57 -3.07 -27.02 -7.86
CA GLY A 57 -4.48 -26.99 -7.50
C GLY A 57 -5.08 -25.58 -7.56
N PRO A 58 -6.16 -25.27 -6.80
CA PRO A 58 -6.92 -24.03 -6.95
C PRO A 58 -6.22 -22.80 -6.37
N PHE A 59 -4.97 -22.94 -5.90
CA PHE A 59 -4.25 -21.84 -5.24
C PHE A 59 -3.92 -20.68 -6.18
N GLY A 60 -3.88 -20.91 -7.51
CA GLY A 60 -3.79 -19.84 -8.50
C GLY A 60 -5.00 -18.91 -8.42
N THR A 61 -6.21 -19.47 -8.58
CA THR A 61 -7.46 -18.71 -8.46
C THR A 61 -7.59 -18.00 -7.12
N VAL A 62 -7.22 -18.65 -6.00
CA VAL A 62 -7.26 -18.00 -4.67
C VAL A 62 -6.23 -16.88 -4.56
N ASN A 63 -5.03 -17.04 -5.12
CA ASN A 63 -4.03 -15.98 -5.20
C ASN A 63 -4.55 -14.78 -5.99
N ASP A 64 -5.20 -15.02 -7.14
CA ASP A 64 -5.79 -13.97 -7.97
C ASP A 64 -6.91 -13.20 -7.24
N LEU A 65 -7.83 -13.92 -6.58
CA LEU A 65 -8.85 -13.29 -5.76
C LEU A 65 -8.24 -12.48 -4.61
N ALA A 66 -7.19 -12.99 -3.97
CA ALA A 66 -6.48 -12.27 -2.92
C ALA A 66 -5.79 -11.01 -3.48
N ASN A 67 -5.20 -11.06 -4.67
CA ASN A 67 -4.64 -9.89 -5.35
C ASN A 67 -5.69 -8.81 -5.62
N ALA A 68 -6.83 -9.16 -6.21
CA ALA A 68 -7.94 -8.22 -6.34
C ALA A 68 -8.34 -7.63 -4.98
N GLY A 69 -8.41 -8.47 -3.93
CA GLY A 69 -8.66 -8.06 -2.56
C GLY A 69 -7.64 -7.05 -2.00
N ILE A 70 -6.34 -7.21 -2.27
CA ILE A 70 -5.29 -6.25 -1.90
C ILE A 70 -5.62 -4.87 -2.50
N GLY A 71 -5.98 -4.82 -3.77
CA GLY A 71 -6.34 -3.58 -4.47
C GLY A 71 -7.52 -2.86 -3.82
N TRP A 72 -8.62 -3.57 -3.59
CA TRP A 72 -9.82 -2.99 -2.98
C TRP A 72 -9.60 -2.58 -1.52
N LEU A 73 -8.88 -3.37 -0.72
CA LEU A 73 -8.54 -3.00 0.66
C LEU A 73 -7.59 -1.80 0.72
N ALA A 74 -6.67 -1.66 -0.23
CA ALA A 74 -5.83 -0.49 -0.35
C ALA A 74 -6.65 0.76 -0.70
N LEU A 75 -7.66 0.65 -1.58
CA LEU A 75 -8.62 1.73 -1.85
C LEU A 75 -9.45 2.11 -0.62
N VAL A 76 -9.96 1.14 0.13
CA VAL A 76 -10.68 1.40 1.38
C VAL A 76 -9.78 2.12 2.37
N LEU A 77 -8.57 1.61 2.59
CA LEU A 77 -7.59 2.26 3.45
C LEU A 77 -7.28 3.68 2.98
N ALA A 78 -7.21 3.89 1.66
CA ALA A 78 -6.98 5.20 1.08
C ALA A 78 -8.10 6.20 1.37
N ALA A 79 -9.35 5.77 1.20
CA ALA A 79 -10.51 6.58 1.49
C ALA A 79 -10.62 6.91 2.99
N LEU A 80 -10.32 5.95 3.87
CA LEU A 80 -10.32 6.17 5.33
C LEU A 80 -9.26 7.19 5.75
N VAL A 81 -8.04 7.05 5.23
CA VAL A 81 -6.94 8.01 5.48
C VAL A 81 -7.30 9.39 4.94
N ARG A 82 -7.94 9.47 3.76
CA ARG A 82 -8.46 10.72 3.18
C ARG A 82 -9.59 11.35 4.01
N GLY A 83 -10.44 10.55 4.65
CA GLY A 83 -11.52 11.03 5.50
C GLY A 83 -11.00 11.56 6.84
N ALA A 84 -9.97 10.92 7.39
CA ALA A 84 -9.33 11.33 8.64
C ALA A 84 -8.49 12.61 8.52
N ASP A 85 -8.06 12.98 7.30
CA ASP A 85 -7.30 14.20 7.03
C ASP A 85 -8.09 15.16 6.15
N HIS A 86 -8.42 16.33 6.67
CA HIS A 86 -9.23 17.29 5.93
C HIS A 86 -8.33 18.16 5.04
N GLU A 87 -8.56 18.03 3.73
CA GLU A 87 -8.18 18.92 2.62
C GLU A 87 -6.79 18.70 1.97
N GLY A 88 -6.80 18.45 0.66
CA GLY A 88 -5.59 18.49 -0.17
C GLY A 88 -5.72 17.70 -1.47
N ARG A 89 -5.39 18.33 -2.62
CA ARG A 89 -5.38 17.70 -3.96
C ARG A 89 -4.54 16.42 -4.02
N GLN A 90 -3.52 16.31 -3.18
CA GLN A 90 -2.67 15.12 -3.11
C GLN A 90 -3.40 13.92 -2.51
N ALA A 91 -4.27 14.14 -1.54
CA ALA A 91 -5.03 13.08 -0.90
C ALA A 91 -6.12 12.54 -1.85
N ASP A 92 -6.74 13.42 -2.65
CA ASP A 92 -7.65 12.99 -3.73
C ASP A 92 -6.90 12.20 -4.81
N GLY A 93 -5.74 12.70 -5.24
CA GLY A 93 -4.87 12.01 -6.20
C GLY A 93 -4.41 10.64 -5.70
N ALA A 94 -4.19 10.52 -4.39
CA ALA A 94 -3.86 9.26 -3.77
C ALA A 94 -5.04 8.29 -3.88
N VAL A 95 -6.28 8.67 -3.52
CA VAL A 95 -7.45 7.80 -3.64
C VAL A 95 -7.67 7.35 -5.09
N LEU A 96 -7.49 8.26 -6.06
CA LEU A 96 -7.54 7.92 -7.48
C LEU A 96 -6.47 6.89 -7.87
N ALA A 97 -5.25 7.03 -7.39
CA ALA A 97 -4.18 6.06 -7.62
C ALA A 97 -4.51 4.70 -7.00
N ALA A 98 -5.09 4.66 -5.81
CA ALA A 98 -5.55 3.43 -5.17
C ALA A 98 -6.67 2.77 -5.97
N ALA A 99 -7.62 3.56 -6.49
CA ALA A 99 -8.73 3.07 -7.31
C ALA A 99 -8.23 2.49 -8.64
N ALA A 100 -7.30 3.18 -9.32
CA ALA A 100 -6.65 2.66 -10.52
C ALA A 100 -5.91 1.35 -10.23
N GLY A 101 -5.25 1.25 -9.08
CA GLY A 101 -4.61 0.01 -8.64
C GLY A 101 -5.62 -1.12 -8.41
N ALA A 102 -6.73 -0.86 -7.72
CA ALA A 102 -7.79 -1.83 -7.50
C ALA A 102 -8.38 -2.38 -8.80
N VAL A 103 -8.64 -1.51 -9.77
CA VAL A 103 -9.09 -1.90 -11.11
C VAL A 103 -8.02 -2.72 -11.81
N GLY A 104 -6.75 -2.30 -11.79
CA GLY A 104 -5.66 -3.00 -12.44
C GLY A 104 -5.42 -4.42 -11.91
N LEU A 105 -5.42 -4.60 -10.58
CA LEU A 105 -5.29 -5.94 -9.97
C LEU A 105 -6.52 -6.80 -10.28
N THR A 106 -7.73 -6.24 -10.20
CA THR A 106 -8.95 -6.97 -10.54
C THR A 106 -8.94 -7.41 -12.00
N TRP A 107 -8.51 -6.52 -12.92
CA TRP A 107 -8.44 -6.81 -14.34
C TRP A 107 -7.40 -7.87 -14.66
N GLY A 108 -6.19 -7.75 -14.09
CA GLY A 108 -5.14 -8.77 -14.27
C GLY A 108 -5.59 -10.14 -13.74
N SER A 109 -6.18 -10.20 -12.55
CA SER A 109 -6.73 -11.45 -11.99
C SER A 109 -7.90 -12.01 -12.80
N TYR A 110 -8.77 -11.14 -13.33
CA TYR A 110 -9.83 -11.57 -14.24
C TYR A 110 -9.25 -12.26 -15.48
N LEU A 111 -8.23 -11.66 -16.11
CA LEU A 111 -7.61 -12.23 -17.31
C LEU A 111 -7.01 -13.63 -17.09
N VAL A 112 -6.39 -13.86 -15.92
CA VAL A 112 -5.89 -15.20 -15.53
C VAL A 112 -7.05 -16.17 -15.34
N ILE A 113 -8.06 -15.79 -14.56
CA ILE A 113 -9.18 -16.67 -14.19
C ILE A 113 -10.03 -17.07 -15.41
N THR A 114 -10.21 -16.15 -16.36
CA THR A 114 -10.98 -16.43 -17.59
C THR A 114 -10.14 -16.97 -18.74
N GLU A 115 -8.85 -17.22 -18.52
CA GLU A 115 -7.91 -17.75 -19.52
C GLU A 115 -7.92 -16.92 -20.84
N THR A 116 -8.21 -15.63 -20.75
CA THR A 116 -8.35 -14.75 -21.92
C THR A 116 -7.00 -14.38 -22.50
N THR A 117 -5.97 -14.33 -21.65
CA THR A 117 -4.56 -14.21 -22.02
C THR A 117 -3.79 -15.29 -21.26
N GLY A 118 -2.53 -15.50 -21.64
CA GLY A 118 -1.56 -16.20 -20.82
C GLY A 118 -1.34 -15.51 -19.47
N PHE A 119 -0.69 -16.26 -18.57
CA PHE A 119 -0.42 -15.80 -17.20
C PHE A 119 0.53 -14.60 -17.18
N TYR A 120 1.40 -14.48 -18.18
CA TYR A 120 2.47 -13.48 -18.17
C TYR A 120 1.92 -12.09 -18.46
N LEU A 121 1.12 -11.92 -19.53
CA LEU A 121 0.51 -10.61 -19.83
C LEU A 121 -0.43 -10.17 -18.71
N ALA A 122 -1.23 -11.10 -18.18
CA ALA A 122 -2.11 -10.83 -17.04
C ALA A 122 -1.32 -10.44 -15.77
N GLY A 123 -0.16 -11.06 -15.54
CA GLY A 123 0.78 -10.69 -14.48
C GLY A 123 1.36 -9.28 -14.67
N LEU A 124 1.68 -8.88 -15.91
CA LEU A 124 2.14 -7.52 -16.22
C LEU A 124 1.03 -6.47 -15.98
N VAL A 125 -0.21 -6.77 -16.36
CA VAL A 125 -1.37 -5.93 -16.07
C VAL A 125 -1.56 -5.75 -14.56
N SER A 126 -1.51 -6.85 -13.80
CA SER A 126 -1.56 -6.79 -12.32
C SER A 126 -0.43 -5.95 -11.74
N THR A 127 0.76 -6.05 -12.33
CA THR A 127 1.96 -5.29 -11.94
C THR A 127 1.80 -3.78 -12.20
N LEU A 128 1.11 -3.38 -13.26
CA LEU A 128 0.73 -1.97 -13.46
C LEU A 128 -0.26 -1.49 -12.40
N GLY A 129 -1.23 -2.33 -12.02
CA GLY A 129 -2.13 -2.01 -10.90
C GLY A 129 -1.36 -1.85 -9.58
N LEU A 130 -0.38 -2.70 -9.30
CA LEU A 130 0.52 -2.55 -8.16
C LEU A 130 1.30 -1.22 -8.23
N ALA A 131 1.74 -0.79 -9.41
CA ALA A 131 2.40 0.50 -9.58
C ALA A 131 1.50 1.68 -9.18
N SER A 132 0.21 1.63 -9.54
CA SER A 132 -0.77 2.62 -9.09
C SER A 132 -0.99 2.60 -7.57
N LEU A 133 -0.99 1.42 -6.93
CA LEU A 133 -0.98 1.33 -5.45
C LEU A 133 0.28 1.95 -4.84
N GLY A 134 1.44 1.80 -5.49
CA GLY A 134 2.66 2.50 -5.12
C GLY A 134 2.49 4.02 -5.18
N GLY A 135 1.83 4.52 -6.22
CA GLY A 135 1.42 5.92 -6.36
C GLY A 135 0.57 6.41 -5.19
N TRP A 136 -0.44 5.63 -4.77
CA TRP A 136 -1.24 5.91 -3.57
C TRP A 136 -0.34 6.12 -2.35
N MET A 137 0.54 5.16 -2.05
CA MET A 137 1.40 5.24 -0.86
C MET A 137 2.32 6.47 -0.92
N LEU A 138 2.92 6.77 -2.08
CA LEU A 138 3.82 7.91 -2.23
C LEU A 138 3.09 9.26 -2.14
N LEU A 139 1.87 9.37 -2.65
CA LEU A 139 1.06 10.58 -2.56
C LEU A 139 0.49 10.79 -1.16
N ALA A 140 0.03 9.73 -0.51
CA ALA A 140 -0.42 9.78 0.88
C ALA A 140 0.69 10.27 1.81
N HIS A 141 1.95 9.88 1.56
CA HIS A 141 3.12 10.35 2.32
C HIS A 141 3.61 11.76 2.00
N ARG A 142 3.11 12.39 0.93
CA ARG A 142 3.36 13.81 0.64
C ARG A 142 2.28 14.73 1.21
N ALA A 143 1.07 14.22 1.41
CA ALA A 143 -0.01 14.93 2.10
C ALA A 143 0.33 15.01 3.60
N SER A 144 0.89 16.15 4.02
CA SER A 144 1.53 16.35 5.32
C SER A 144 0.61 16.28 6.56
N GLY A 145 -0.69 15.97 6.43
CA GLY A 145 -1.63 15.86 7.55
C GLY A 145 -1.95 14.42 7.97
N ALA A 146 -2.28 13.57 6.99
CA ALA A 146 -2.82 12.22 7.22
C ALA A 146 -1.79 11.25 7.83
N VAL A 147 -0.52 11.51 7.59
CA VAL A 147 0.60 10.68 8.04
C VAL A 147 1.05 11.04 9.45
N GLY A 148 0.61 12.17 9.98
CA GLY A 148 0.75 12.47 11.41
C GLY A 148 0.15 11.37 12.29
N LEU A 149 -0.94 10.73 11.84
CA LEU A 149 -1.57 9.59 12.49
C LEU A 149 -0.78 8.28 12.37
N LEU A 150 0.10 8.15 11.38
CA LEU A 150 0.84 6.91 11.10
C LEU A 150 2.21 6.87 11.77
N GLY A 151 2.72 8.02 12.22
CA GLY A 151 4.01 8.14 12.87
C GLY A 151 5.22 7.92 11.94
N THR A 152 6.41 8.32 12.39
CA THR A 152 7.62 8.40 11.54
C THR A 152 8.18 7.05 11.08
N GLY A 153 7.95 5.98 11.86
CA GLY A 153 8.43 4.63 11.55
C GLY A 153 7.66 3.96 10.40
N PRO A 154 6.33 3.82 10.52
CA PRO A 154 5.46 3.31 9.45
C PRO A 154 5.54 4.17 8.18
N GLU A 155 5.72 5.48 8.30
CA GLU A 155 5.91 6.37 7.15
C GLU A 155 7.13 6.02 6.30
N ARG A 156 8.32 5.87 6.91
CA ARG A 156 9.54 5.56 6.15
C ARG A 156 9.42 4.23 5.41
N LEU A 157 8.90 3.21 6.09
CA LEU A 157 8.67 1.92 5.46
C LEU A 157 7.63 2.04 4.34
N GLY A 158 6.54 2.78 4.56
CA GLY A 158 5.49 2.98 3.56
C GLY A 158 5.99 3.65 2.29
N ARG A 159 6.93 4.60 2.40
CA ARG A 159 7.62 5.16 1.22
C ARG A 159 8.47 4.13 0.48
N VAL A 160 9.18 3.26 1.20
CA VAL A 160 9.97 2.18 0.57
C VAL A 160 9.05 1.20 -0.16
N VAL A 161 7.94 0.79 0.48
CA VAL A 161 6.92 -0.04 -0.18
C VAL A 161 6.38 0.66 -1.43
N GLY A 162 6.00 1.93 -1.29
CA GLY A 162 5.46 2.73 -2.39
C GLY A 162 6.41 2.81 -3.59
N TRP A 163 7.72 3.00 -3.35
CA TRP A 163 8.72 3.02 -4.43
C TRP A 163 8.91 1.66 -5.10
N LEU A 164 8.96 0.57 -4.33
CA LEU A 164 9.06 -0.77 -4.89
C LEU A 164 7.84 -1.12 -5.75
N LEU A 165 6.64 -0.82 -5.25
CA LEU A 165 5.39 -0.98 -5.99
C LEU A 165 5.39 -0.13 -7.27
N ALA A 166 5.74 1.16 -7.17
CA ALA A 166 5.80 2.08 -8.31
C ALA A 166 6.77 1.62 -9.40
N GLY A 167 7.80 0.83 -9.06
CA GLY A 167 8.68 0.16 -10.02
C GLY A 167 7.94 -0.73 -11.03
N GLY A 168 6.73 -1.19 -10.69
CA GLY A 168 5.84 -1.91 -11.60
C GLY A 168 5.48 -1.15 -12.88
N VAL A 169 5.66 0.18 -12.93
CA VAL A 169 5.47 0.98 -14.16
C VAL A 169 6.35 0.49 -15.33
N LEU A 170 7.48 -0.17 -15.02
CA LEU A 170 8.36 -0.78 -16.01
C LEU A 170 7.72 -1.98 -16.75
N ALA A 171 6.55 -2.46 -16.31
CA ALA A 171 5.74 -3.44 -17.03
C ALA A 171 5.00 -2.84 -18.24
N LEU A 172 4.85 -1.51 -18.29
CA LEU A 172 4.02 -0.83 -19.29
C LEU A 172 4.40 -1.19 -20.74
N PRO A 173 5.69 -1.19 -21.15
CA PRO A 173 6.04 -1.55 -22.52
C PRO A 173 5.62 -2.98 -22.87
N GLY A 174 5.73 -3.93 -21.94
CA GLY A 174 5.30 -5.32 -22.16
C GLY A 174 3.80 -5.45 -22.31
N VAL A 175 3.02 -4.72 -21.50
CA VAL A 175 1.54 -4.66 -21.64
C VAL A 175 1.14 -4.07 -22.99
N LEU A 176 1.74 -2.95 -23.38
CA LEU A 176 1.43 -2.28 -24.65
C LEU A 176 1.81 -3.13 -25.87
N ALA A 177 2.88 -3.92 -25.77
CA ALA A 177 3.30 -4.85 -26.81
C ALA A 177 2.53 -6.18 -26.79
N GLY A 178 1.64 -6.40 -25.81
CA GLY A 178 0.90 -7.66 -25.66
C GLY A 178 1.81 -8.86 -25.39
N VAL A 179 2.92 -8.66 -24.68
CA VAL A 179 3.88 -9.74 -24.39
C VAL A 179 3.24 -10.72 -23.41
N ASP A 180 3.01 -11.95 -23.88
CA ASP A 180 2.28 -12.97 -23.14
C ASP A 180 3.05 -14.29 -22.97
N ASP A 181 4.18 -14.44 -23.67
CA ASP A 181 5.16 -15.48 -23.40
C ASP A 181 6.32 -14.89 -22.57
N ILE A 182 6.72 -15.62 -21.52
CA ILE A 182 7.86 -15.25 -20.70
C ILE A 182 9.18 -15.32 -21.49
N ALA A 183 9.24 -16.12 -22.56
CA ALA A 183 10.40 -16.18 -23.45
C ALA A 183 10.66 -14.86 -24.20
N ASP A 184 9.61 -14.08 -24.44
CA ASP A 184 9.67 -12.78 -25.12
C ASP A 184 9.88 -11.60 -24.14
N ALA A 185 9.91 -11.90 -22.85
CA ALA A 185 10.04 -10.92 -21.78
C ALA A 185 11.36 -10.14 -21.86
N GLN A 186 11.24 -8.82 -21.90
CA GLN A 186 12.38 -7.91 -21.79
C GLN A 186 12.80 -7.70 -20.33
N TRP A 187 14.07 -7.37 -20.10
CA TRP A 187 14.67 -7.21 -18.76
C TRP A 187 13.89 -6.26 -17.83
N HIS A 188 13.27 -5.20 -18.37
CA HIS A 188 12.50 -4.24 -17.58
C HIS A 188 11.22 -4.86 -17.00
N SER A 189 10.65 -5.87 -17.65
CA SER A 189 9.44 -6.58 -17.19
C SER A 189 9.75 -7.47 -15.99
N TYR A 190 10.92 -8.12 -15.99
CA TYR A 190 11.43 -8.87 -14.83
C TYR A 190 11.67 -7.94 -13.64
N LEU A 191 12.30 -6.78 -13.88
CA LEU A 191 12.53 -5.79 -12.83
C LEU A 191 11.22 -5.22 -12.26
N ALA A 192 10.24 -4.94 -13.12
CA ALA A 192 8.91 -4.49 -12.71
C ALA A 192 8.24 -5.52 -11.78
N GLN A 193 8.19 -6.79 -12.20
CA GLN A 193 7.56 -7.85 -11.41
C GLN A 193 8.31 -8.08 -10.09
N ALA A 194 9.65 -8.21 -10.13
CA ALA A 194 10.44 -8.44 -8.93
C ALA A 194 10.28 -7.32 -7.89
N SER A 195 10.34 -6.05 -8.33
CA SER A 195 10.16 -4.91 -7.44
C SER A 195 8.74 -4.83 -6.88
N ALA A 196 7.72 -4.95 -7.73
CA ALA A 196 6.33 -4.89 -7.31
C ALA A 196 5.95 -6.05 -6.38
N TRP A 197 6.43 -7.27 -6.64
CA TRP A 197 6.16 -8.44 -5.81
C TRP A 197 6.84 -8.34 -4.44
N LEU A 198 8.09 -7.86 -4.40
CA LEU A 198 8.76 -7.60 -3.13
C LEU A 198 8.01 -6.54 -2.31
N GLY A 199 7.52 -5.50 -2.98
CA GLY A 199 6.66 -4.48 -2.37
C GLY A 199 5.37 -5.09 -1.82
N ALA A 200 4.61 -5.80 -2.66
CA ALA A 200 3.26 -6.27 -2.38
C ALA A 200 3.20 -7.44 -1.41
N TYR A 201 4.07 -8.43 -1.56
CA TYR A 201 3.96 -9.69 -0.83
C TYR A 201 4.85 -9.76 0.41
N VAL A 202 5.92 -8.96 0.46
CA VAL A 202 6.87 -8.99 1.58
C VAL A 202 6.74 -7.75 2.44
N LEU A 203 6.95 -6.56 1.85
CA LEU A 203 7.03 -5.34 2.67
C LEU A 203 5.66 -4.74 3.01
N LEU A 204 4.64 -4.89 2.15
CA LEU A 204 3.29 -4.39 2.43
C LEU A 204 2.66 -5.04 3.68
N PRO A 205 2.72 -6.37 3.89
CA PRO A 205 2.30 -6.97 5.16
C PRO A 205 3.03 -6.41 6.38
N VAL A 206 4.35 -6.23 6.28
CA VAL A 206 5.17 -5.70 7.38
C VAL A 206 4.76 -4.25 7.68
N TRP A 207 4.55 -3.44 6.65
CA TRP A 207 4.06 -2.08 6.77
C TRP A 207 2.68 -2.01 7.42
N SER A 208 1.73 -2.81 6.92
CA SER A 208 0.37 -2.94 7.47
C SER A 208 0.37 -3.28 8.96
N LEU A 209 1.20 -4.25 9.38
CA LEU A 209 1.34 -4.61 10.80
C LEU A 209 1.93 -3.47 11.63
N ARG A 210 2.87 -2.69 11.08
CA ARG A 210 3.45 -1.54 11.79
C ARG A 210 2.45 -0.41 11.95
N VAL A 211 1.66 -0.10 10.93
CA VAL A 211 0.54 0.86 11.01
C VAL A 211 -0.43 0.42 12.10
N ALA A 212 -0.88 -0.84 12.06
CA ALA A 212 -1.85 -1.34 13.02
C ALA A 212 -1.34 -1.32 14.48
N ARG A 213 -0.06 -1.63 14.69
CA ARG A 213 0.58 -1.55 16.02
C ARG A 213 0.73 -0.11 16.50
N HIS A 214 0.99 0.83 15.61
CA HIS A 214 1.10 2.25 15.94
C HIS A 214 -0.24 2.80 16.39
N LEU A 215 -1.30 2.58 15.61
CA LEU A 215 -2.68 3.03 15.92
C LEU A 215 -3.28 2.38 17.18
N ARG A 216 -2.76 1.22 17.62
CA ARG A 216 -3.15 0.62 18.90
C ARG A 216 -2.52 1.30 20.12
N ARG A 217 -1.40 2.01 19.93
CA ARG A 217 -0.60 2.64 21.00
C ARG A 217 -0.85 4.14 21.14
N ALA A 218 -1.37 4.77 20.08
CA ALA A 218 -1.84 6.16 20.09
C ALA A 218 -3.17 6.28 20.82
#